data_AF-A0A2D4FR32-F1
#
_entry.id   AF-A0A2D4FR32-F1
#
_cell.length_a   1.000
_cell.length_b   1.000
_cell.length_c   1.000
_cell.angle_alpha   90.00
_cell.angle_beta   90.00
_cell.angle_gamma   90.00
#
_symmetry.space_group_name_H-M   'P 1'
#
loop_
_entity.id
_entity.type
_entity.pdbx_description
1 polymer ?
#
loop_
_entity_poly.entity_id
_entity_poly.type
_entity_poly.pdbx_seq_one_letter_code
_entity_poly.pdbx_strand_id
1 'polypeptide(L)'
;SIASPWLKGRSSWGTSGFFPSSCVRELSLSGFGSRFLYGATLEMPSYALGQARALMSLSAQMKEELDFREGDMIIIVGIPEPGWFEGEIQGRRGIFPEGFVELLGPLKTNNNPDDPTPSEIPKINGTKDT
;
A
#
# COMPACT_ATOMS: atom_id res chain seq x y z
N SER A 1 9.43 -0.23 38.58
CA SER A 1 9.17 1.14 38.10
C SER A 1 7.91 1.10 37.28
N ILE A 2 6.80 1.66 37.80
CA ILE A 2 5.52 1.64 37.09
C ILE A 2 5.55 2.78 36.07
N ALA A 3 5.41 2.48 34.77
CA ALA A 3 5.41 3.52 33.74
C ALA A 3 4.32 4.55 34.05
N SER A 4 4.65 5.84 33.97
CA SER A 4 3.69 6.91 34.21
C SER A 4 2.48 6.73 33.28
N PRO A 5 1.23 6.81 33.78
CA PRO A 5 0.05 6.50 32.99
C PRO A 5 -0.24 7.54 31.90
N TRP A 6 0.58 8.59 31.79
CA TRP A 6 0.38 9.75 30.94
C TRP A 6 1.65 10.00 30.15
N LEU A 7 1.50 10.16 28.84
CA LEU A 7 2.56 10.40 27.89
C LEU A 7 2.37 11.80 27.27
N LYS A 8 3.48 12.46 26.95
CA LYS A 8 3.46 13.78 26.30
C LYS A 8 3.65 13.59 24.80
N GLY A 9 2.85 14.27 23.98
CA GLY A 9 3.08 14.28 22.54
C GLY A 9 2.64 15.57 21.87
N ARG A 10 2.82 15.62 20.56
CA ARG A 10 2.67 16.81 19.74
C ARG A 10 1.89 16.47 18.48
N SER A 11 0.90 17.29 18.12
CA SER A 11 0.17 17.16 16.86
C SER A 11 1.00 17.69 15.69
N SER A 12 0.64 17.31 14.46
CA SER A 12 1.28 17.79 13.22
C SER A 12 1.18 19.32 13.04
N TRP A 13 0.20 19.97 13.67
CA TRP A 13 0.04 21.43 13.70
C TRP A 13 0.83 22.13 14.81
N GLY A 14 1.69 21.38 15.53
CA GLY A 14 2.66 21.93 16.46
C GLY A 14 2.19 22.05 17.91
N THR A 15 0.91 21.80 18.20
CA THR A 15 0.34 21.82 19.55
C THR A 15 0.83 20.63 20.37
N SER A 16 1.23 20.86 21.62
CA SER A 16 1.72 19.80 22.52
C SER A 16 0.72 19.56 23.66
N GLY A 17 0.58 18.30 24.11
CA GLY A 17 -0.34 17.93 25.18
C GLY A 17 0.04 16.61 25.84
N PHE A 18 -0.75 16.21 26.84
CA PHE A 18 -0.60 14.93 27.52
C PHE A 18 -1.81 14.03 27.24
N PHE A 19 -1.56 12.74 27.08
CA PHE A 19 -2.57 11.72 26.83
C PHE A 19 -2.33 10.50 27.72
N PRO A 20 -3.40 9.77 28.11
CA PRO A 20 -3.24 8.50 28.80
C PRO A 20 -2.41 7.53 27.95
N SER A 21 -1.52 6.77 28.59
CA SER A 21 -0.70 5.75 27.95
C SER A 21 -1.56 4.64 27.32
N SER A 22 -2.76 4.39 27.84
CA SER A 22 -3.74 3.46 27.25
C SER A 22 -4.31 3.92 25.90
N CYS A 23 -4.27 5.22 25.61
CA CYS A 23 -4.74 5.78 24.36
C CYS A 23 -3.64 5.86 23.29
N VAL A 24 -2.42 5.43 23.62
CA VAL A 24 -1.26 5.55 22.74
C VAL A 24 -0.61 4.21 22.53
N ARG A 25 -0.40 3.90 21.24
CA ARG A 25 0.41 2.80 20.78
C ARG A 25 1.78 3.36 20.44
N GLU A 26 2.81 2.93 21.16
CA GLU A 26 4.18 3.32 20.87
C GLU A 26 4.55 2.77 19.47
N LEU A 27 4.83 3.68 18.55
CA LEU A 27 5.59 3.35 17.35
C LEU A 27 7.05 3.46 17.79
N SER A 28 7.70 2.34 18.13
CA SER A 28 9.12 2.33 18.47
C SER A 28 9.96 2.78 17.28
N LEU A 29 10.17 4.10 17.19
CA LEU A 29 11.09 4.74 16.26
C LEU A 29 12.49 4.74 16.89
N SER A 30 13.02 3.57 17.21
CA SER A 30 14.42 3.45 17.63
C SER A 30 15.30 3.20 16.41
N GLY A 31 15.95 4.26 15.92
CA GLY A 31 17.10 4.13 15.01
C GLY A 31 16.90 4.74 13.63
N PHE A 32 16.83 6.07 13.56
CA PHE A 32 16.89 6.83 12.31
C PHE A 32 18.32 6.76 11.74
N GLY A 33 18.65 5.64 11.10
CA GLY A 33 19.95 5.39 10.52
C GLY A 33 19.80 4.51 9.29
N SER A 34 19.38 5.12 8.17
CA SER A 34 19.46 4.61 6.80
C SER A 34 18.86 3.21 6.55
N ARG A 35 17.87 3.19 5.65
CA ARG A 35 17.16 2.03 5.09
C ARG A 35 15.92 1.61 5.90
N PHE A 36 14.75 2.09 5.46
CA PHE A 36 13.45 1.49 5.78
C PHE A 36 13.43 0.06 5.25
N LEU A 37 13.89 -0.87 6.08
CA LEU A 37 14.02 -2.27 5.75
C LEU A 37 13.21 -3.07 6.76
N TYR A 38 12.03 -3.52 6.29
CA TYR A 38 11.53 -4.87 6.51
C TYR A 38 11.95 -5.53 7.83
N GLY A 39 11.22 -5.28 8.93
CA GLY A 39 11.68 -5.74 10.24
C GLY A 39 10.72 -5.66 11.42
N ALA A 40 9.42 -5.83 11.21
CA ALA A 40 8.71 -6.77 12.07
C ALA A 40 8.46 -7.97 11.17
N THR A 41 8.96 -9.15 11.51
CA THR A 41 8.67 -10.40 10.79
C THR A 41 7.19 -10.78 11.00
N LEU A 42 6.28 -9.99 10.44
CA LEU A 42 5.13 -10.57 9.77
C LEU A 42 5.64 -10.77 8.35
N GLU A 43 6.20 -11.95 8.07
CA GLU A 43 6.47 -12.29 6.68
C GLU A 43 5.15 -12.08 5.93
N MET A 44 5.17 -11.19 4.94
CA MET A 44 4.03 -11.03 4.05
C MET A 44 3.61 -12.43 3.60
N PRO A 45 2.30 -12.75 3.61
CA PRO A 45 1.85 -14.07 3.22
C PRO A 45 2.51 -14.49 1.91
N SER A 46 2.89 -15.76 1.77
CA SER A 46 3.63 -16.21 0.58
C SER A 46 2.89 -15.92 -0.72
N TYR A 47 1.55 -15.85 -0.66
CA TYR A 47 0.66 -15.48 -1.76
C TYR A 47 0.61 -13.97 -2.07
N ALA A 48 1.18 -13.11 -1.23
CA ALA A 48 1.20 -11.68 -1.43
C ALA A 48 2.25 -11.30 -2.47
N LEU A 49 1.80 -10.60 -3.51
CA LEU A 49 2.67 -9.98 -4.50
C LEU A 49 3.30 -8.70 -3.94
N GLY A 50 2.60 -7.94 -3.11
CA GLY A 50 3.15 -6.74 -2.50
C GLY A 50 2.16 -6.06 -1.57
N GLN A 51 2.41 -4.77 -1.31
CA GLN A 51 1.57 -3.97 -0.44
C GLN A 51 1.34 -2.60 -1.07
N ALA A 52 0.14 -2.08 -0.89
CA ALA A 52 -0.25 -0.76 -1.32
C ALA A 52 -0.92 0.01 -0.18
N ARG A 53 -0.91 1.33 -0.27
CA ARG A 53 -1.68 2.23 0.59
C ARG A 53 -2.78 2.88 -0.24
N ALA A 54 -4.00 2.90 0.28
CA ALA A 54 -5.10 3.63 -0.35
C ALA A 54 -4.85 5.14 -0.36
N LEU A 55 -4.93 5.75 -1.54
CA LEU A 55 -4.86 7.20 -1.74
C LEU A 55 -6.23 7.86 -1.59
N MET A 56 -7.31 7.10 -1.74
CA MET A 56 -8.68 7.56 -1.59
C MET A 56 -9.59 6.41 -1.17
N SER A 57 -10.79 6.70 -0.68
CA SER A 57 -11.78 5.67 -0.31
C SER A 57 -12.51 5.09 -1.52
N LEU A 58 -12.74 3.78 -1.52
CA LEU A 58 -13.61 3.09 -2.47
C LEU A 58 -14.75 2.39 -1.71
N SER A 59 -15.98 2.62 -2.14
CA SER A 59 -17.16 1.88 -1.65
C SER A 59 -17.55 0.86 -2.71
N ALA A 60 -17.39 -0.42 -2.40
CA ALA A 60 -17.75 -1.52 -3.29
C ALA A 60 -19.23 -1.45 -3.69
N GLN A 61 -19.49 -1.49 -4.99
CA GLN A 61 -20.83 -1.54 -5.59
C GLN A 61 -21.21 -2.96 -6.00
N MET A 62 -20.21 -3.78 -6.32
CA MET A 62 -20.36 -5.18 -6.69
C MET A 62 -19.69 -6.08 -5.65
N LYS A 63 -20.04 -7.38 -5.65
CA LYS A 63 -19.53 -8.35 -4.66
C LYS A 63 -18.04 -8.63 -4.85
N GLU A 64 -17.56 -8.46 -6.07
CA GLU A 64 -16.20 -8.70 -6.50
C GLU A 64 -15.27 -7.53 -6.15
N GLU A 65 -15.81 -6.36 -5.83
CA GLU A 65 -15.04 -5.16 -5.49
C GLU A 65 -14.62 -5.15 -4.02
N LEU A 66 -13.44 -4.59 -3.75
CA LEU A 66 -12.95 -4.37 -2.39
C LEU A 66 -13.32 -2.96 -1.91
N ASP A 67 -13.98 -2.85 -0.76
CA ASP A 67 -14.16 -1.58 -0.07
C ASP A 67 -12.99 -1.25 0.87
N PHE A 68 -12.56 0.01 0.85
CA PHE A 68 -11.49 0.52 1.71
C PHE A 68 -11.57 2.04 1.88
N ARG A 69 -10.86 2.56 2.87
CA ARG A 69 -10.75 3.99 3.18
C ARG A 69 -9.37 4.51 2.79
N GLU A 70 -9.29 5.82 2.55
CA GLU A 70 -8.01 6.50 2.40
C GLU A 70 -7.06 6.18 3.57
N GLY A 71 -5.82 5.84 3.25
CA GLY A 71 -4.79 5.45 4.23
C GLY A 71 -4.79 3.98 4.62
N ASP A 72 -5.79 3.18 4.22
CA ASP A 72 -5.80 1.75 4.50
C ASP A 72 -4.61 1.03 3.85
N MET A 73 -4.10 0.00 4.54
CA MET A 73 -3.03 -0.85 4.05
C MET A 73 -3.60 -2.10 3.39
N ILE A 74 -3.29 -2.28 2.12
CA ILE A 74 -3.85 -3.34 1.27
C ILE A 74 -2.74 -4.30 0.87
N ILE A 75 -2.97 -5.61 1.05
CA ILE A 75 -2.07 -6.64 0.53
C ILE A 75 -2.46 -6.87 -0.93
N ILE A 76 -1.53 -6.67 -1.87
CA ILE A 76 -1.75 -7.00 -3.28
C ILE A 76 -1.53 -8.48 -3.48
N VAL A 77 -2.54 -9.17 -4.01
CA VAL A 77 -2.55 -10.63 -4.18
C VAL A 77 -2.64 -11.06 -5.64
N GLY A 78 -3.04 -10.15 -6.54
CA GLY A 78 -3.17 -10.43 -7.97
C GLY A 78 -3.32 -9.17 -8.82
N ILE A 79 -3.15 -9.35 -10.13
CA ILE A 79 -3.40 -8.35 -11.18
C ILE A 79 -4.30 -9.04 -12.21
N PRO A 80 -5.64 -9.01 -12.04
CA PRO A 80 -6.55 -9.76 -12.91
C PRO A 80 -6.58 -9.23 -14.34
N GLU A 81 -6.39 -7.93 -14.53
CA GLU A 81 -6.33 -7.26 -15.82
C GLU A 81 -5.57 -5.92 -15.70
N PRO A 82 -5.08 -5.34 -16.82
CA PRO A 82 -4.37 -4.06 -16.80
C PRO A 82 -5.20 -2.95 -16.14
N GLY A 83 -4.59 -2.22 -15.20
CA GLY A 83 -5.23 -1.13 -14.48
C GLY A 83 -6.03 -1.55 -13.24
N TRP A 84 -6.11 -2.85 -12.93
CA TRP A 84 -6.82 -3.38 -11.76
C TRP A 84 -5.92 -4.23 -10.88
N PHE A 85 -6.06 -4.06 -9.56
CA PHE A 85 -5.45 -4.94 -8.57
C PHE A 85 -6.52 -5.78 -7.87
N GLU A 86 -6.16 -7.02 -7.55
CA GLU A 86 -6.84 -7.79 -6.52
C GLU A 86 -6.08 -7.61 -5.20
N GLY A 87 -6.78 -7.18 -4.15
CA GLY A 87 -6.18 -7.00 -2.85
C GLY A 87 -6.96 -7.61 -1.71
N GLU A 88 -6.32 -7.65 -0.55
CA GLU A 88 -6.86 -8.24 0.67
C GLU A 88 -6.71 -7.28 1.87
N ILE A 89 -7.81 -7.10 2.61
CA ILE A 89 -7.85 -6.34 3.87
C ILE A 89 -8.67 -7.14 4.89
N GLN A 90 -8.05 -7.50 6.02
CA GLN A 90 -8.71 -8.22 7.13
C GLN A 90 -9.44 -9.49 6.66
N GLY A 91 -8.84 -10.23 5.72
CA GLY A 91 -9.39 -11.47 5.15
C GLY A 91 -10.48 -11.27 4.09
N ARG A 92 -10.88 -10.03 3.79
CA ARG A 92 -11.77 -9.70 2.65
C ARG A 92 -10.93 -9.48 1.40
N ARG A 93 -11.37 -10.05 0.28
CA ARG A 93 -10.72 -9.93 -1.02
C ARG A 93 -11.64 -9.31 -2.05
N GLY A 94 -11.07 -8.56 -2.97
CA GLY A 94 -11.78 -8.00 -4.10
C GLY A 94 -10.86 -7.19 -5.00
N ILE A 95 -11.41 -6.77 -6.13
CA ILE A 95 -10.72 -5.96 -7.12
C ILE A 95 -10.95 -4.46 -6.89
N PHE A 96 -10.01 -3.64 -7.34
CA PHE A 96 -10.11 -2.19 -7.37
C PHE A 96 -9.14 -1.58 -8.39
N PRO A 97 -9.39 -0.35 -8.89
CA PRO A 97 -8.50 0.29 -9.85
C PRO A 97 -7.14 0.65 -9.23
N GLU A 98 -6.04 0.43 -9.96
CA GLU A 98 -4.68 0.70 -9.47
C GLU A 98 -4.49 2.17 -9.05
N GLY A 99 -5.17 3.11 -9.72
CA GLY A 99 -5.07 4.55 -9.46
C GLY A 99 -5.63 5.00 -8.11
N PHE A 100 -6.29 4.11 -7.37
CA PHE A 100 -6.80 4.38 -6.03
C PHE A 100 -5.75 4.13 -4.94
N VAL A 101 -4.60 3.56 -5.30
CA VAL A 101 -3.56 3.16 -4.35
C VAL A 101 -2.17 3.59 -4.81
N GLU A 102 -1.25 3.62 -3.86
CA GLU A 102 0.18 3.76 -4.09
C GLU A 102 0.89 2.49 -3.63
N LEU A 103 1.65 1.86 -4.52
CA LEU A 103 2.48 0.71 -4.17
C LEU A 103 3.61 1.13 -3.23
N LEU A 104 3.80 0.40 -2.13
CA LEU A 104 4.88 0.66 -1.17
C LEU A 104 6.22 0.01 -1.54
N GLY A 105 6.24 -0.70 -2.68
CA GLY A 105 7.41 -1.38 -3.20
C GLY A 105 7.07 -2.12 -4.49
N PRO A 106 8.08 -2.71 -5.16
CA PRO A 106 7.83 -3.52 -6.34
C PRO A 106 6.96 -4.73 -6.01
N LEU A 107 6.01 -5.04 -6.89
CA LEU A 107 5.25 -6.29 -6.81
C LEU A 107 6.15 -7.45 -7.20
N LYS A 108 6.04 -8.58 -6.48
CA LYS A 108 6.59 -9.85 -6.91
C LYS A 108 5.87 -10.25 -8.20
N THR A 109 6.63 -10.54 -9.24
CA THR A 109 6.07 -11.14 -10.44
C THR A 109 5.83 -12.62 -10.16
N ASN A 110 4.59 -13.07 -10.25
CA ASN A 110 4.35 -14.47 -10.60
C ASN A 110 4.78 -14.59 -12.05
N ASN A 111 6.04 -14.95 -12.29
CA ASN A 111 6.62 -15.07 -13.63
C ASN A 111 5.80 -16.09 -14.45
N ASN A 112 4.76 -15.65 -15.13
CA ASN A 112 4.28 -16.32 -16.32
C ASN A 112 4.95 -15.60 -17.50
N PRO A 113 5.87 -16.24 -18.23
CA PRO A 113 6.65 -15.61 -19.31
C PRO A 113 5.82 -15.15 -20.53
N ASP A 114 4.49 -15.32 -20.50
CA ASP A 114 3.58 -15.06 -21.61
C ASP A 114 2.74 -13.79 -21.46
N ASP A 115 2.95 -12.96 -20.43
CA ASP A 115 2.20 -11.70 -20.28
C ASP A 115 2.82 -10.60 -21.16
N PRO A 116 2.15 -10.13 -22.24
CA PRO A 116 2.69 -9.10 -23.09
C PRO A 116 2.73 -7.77 -22.33
N THR A 117 3.95 -7.30 -22.04
CA THR A 117 4.22 -5.93 -21.59
C THR A 117 3.39 -4.89 -22.36
N PRO A 118 2.64 -3.99 -21.69
CA PRO A 118 1.94 -2.92 -22.38
C PRO A 118 2.91 -1.94 -23.04
N SER A 119 2.95 -2.04 -24.37
CA SER A 119 3.06 -0.91 -25.30
C SER A 119 4.38 -0.14 -25.32
N GLU A 120 5.33 -0.69 -26.08
CA GLU A 120 6.31 0.12 -26.81
C GLU A 120 5.56 1.05 -27.78
N ILE A 121 5.54 2.34 -27.50
CA ILE A 121 4.93 3.37 -28.35
C ILE A 121 5.61 3.30 -29.74
N PRO A 122 4.89 3.11 -30.86
CA PRO A 122 5.51 3.17 -32.16
C PRO A 122 6.04 4.60 -32.38
N LYS A 123 7.36 4.73 -32.50
CA LYS A 123 8.01 5.95 -33.01
C LYS A 123 7.51 6.18 -34.43
N ILE A 124 6.56 7.08 -34.57
CA ILE A 124 6.17 7.64 -35.86
C ILE A 124 7.32 8.51 -36.39
N ASN A 125 8.23 7.93 -37.17
CA ASN A 125 9.17 8.71 -37.95
C ASN A 125 8.45 9.17 -39.22
N GLY A 126 7.96 10.41 -39.17
CA GLY A 126 7.54 11.14 -40.34
C GLY A 126 8.69 11.42 -41.32
N THR A 127 8.25 11.76 -42.53
CA THR A 127 8.97 12.43 -43.63
C THR A 127 10.05 11.66 -44.37
N LYS A 128 9.73 11.31 -45.63
CA LYS A 128 10.50 11.86 -46.75
C LYS A 128 9.63 11.99 -48.00
N ASP A 129 9.41 13.24 -48.39
CA ASP A 129 8.96 13.64 -49.72
C ASP A 129 9.87 13.06 -50.82
N THR A 130 9.27 12.54 -51.89
CA THR A 130 9.74 12.64 -53.28
C THR A 130 8.58 12.30 -54.21
#